data_AF-A0A953ITW0-F1
#
_entry.id   AF-A0A953ITW0-F1
#
_cell.length_a   1.000
_cell.length_b   1.000
_cell.length_c   1.000
_cell.angle_alpha   90.00
_cell.angle_beta   90.00
_cell.angle_gamma   90.00
#
_symmetry.space_group_name_H-M   'P 1'
#
loop_
_entity.id
_entity.type
_entity.pdbx_description
1 polymer ?
#
loop_
_entity_poly.entity_id
_entity_poly.type
_entity_poly.pdbx_seq_one_letter_code
_entity_poly.pdbx_strand_id
1 'polypeptide(L)'
;MLDYPSKAVKDGSDKRPVEDIVKILRATTPEVVYTHNLTDKHDTHIGVTLKVIEAIRSLPATERPQALYGCEVWRDLDWMVDTDKVAFDCSAHENLQAALLGVFDSQIAGGKRYDLATLGRRRAHATYHASHATDLTTGISFAMDLTPLIDDEERDVADFAQELIRRFASDVAVRIGKLR
;
A
#
# COMPACT_ATOMS: atom_id res chain seq x y z
N MET A 1 -9.70 13.20 -1.42
CA MET A 1 -9.06 12.94 -0.11
C MET A 1 -9.29 14.18 0.73
N LEU A 2 -9.89 14.10 1.92
CA LEU A 2 -10.15 15.27 2.79
C LEU A 2 -10.86 16.43 2.05
N ASP A 3 -11.86 16.11 1.25
CA ASP A 3 -12.58 17.05 0.36
C ASP A 3 -11.73 17.78 -0.71
N TYR A 4 -10.44 17.44 -0.84
CA TYR A 4 -9.63 17.88 -1.98
C TYR A 4 -9.97 17.09 -3.24
N PRO A 5 -10.14 17.78 -4.39
CA PRO A 5 -10.28 17.12 -5.68
C PRO A 5 -8.96 16.42 -6.06
N SER A 6 -9.05 15.35 -6.86
CA SER A 6 -7.87 14.57 -7.27
C SER A 6 -6.78 15.42 -7.93
N LYS A 7 -7.13 16.55 -8.57
CA LYS A 7 -6.16 17.48 -9.14
C LYS A 7 -5.24 18.12 -8.10
N ALA A 8 -5.76 18.49 -6.92
CA ALA A 8 -5.00 19.11 -5.84
C ALA A 8 -4.09 18.08 -5.15
N VAL A 9 -4.59 16.85 -5.01
CA VAL A 9 -3.80 15.74 -4.47
C VAL A 9 -2.64 15.34 -5.39
N LYS A 10 -2.80 15.49 -6.71
CA LYS A 10 -1.74 15.22 -7.69
C LYS A 10 -0.76 16.38 -7.88
N ASP A 11 -1.09 17.57 -7.38
CA ASP A 11 -0.22 18.74 -7.47
C ASP A 11 0.82 18.69 -6.35
N GLY A 12 2.09 18.47 -6.71
CA GLY A 12 3.20 18.43 -5.76
C GLY A 12 3.49 19.77 -5.08
N SER A 13 3.05 20.89 -5.67
CA SER A 13 3.23 22.22 -5.09
C SER A 13 2.16 22.58 -4.06
N ASP A 14 1.00 21.91 -4.09
CA ASP A 14 -0.11 22.19 -3.17
C ASP A 14 0.12 21.55 -1.80
N LYS A 15 0.52 22.35 -0.82
CA LYS A 15 0.84 21.90 0.54
C LYS A 15 -0.38 21.73 1.44
N ARG A 16 -1.56 22.22 1.05
CA ARG A 16 -2.76 22.19 1.91
C ARG A 16 -3.17 20.78 2.35
N PRO A 17 -3.18 19.75 1.48
CA PRO A 17 -3.51 18.40 1.94
C PRO A 17 -2.43 17.83 2.89
N VAL A 18 -1.16 18.21 2.74
CA VAL A 18 -0.08 17.80 3.66
C VAL A 18 -0.33 18.40 5.04
N GLU A 19 -0.62 19.71 5.11
CA GLU A 19 -0.93 20.42 6.35
C GLU A 19 -2.13 19.81 7.09
N ASP A 20 -3.18 19.40 6.36
CA ASP A 20 -4.34 18.75 6.97
C ASP A 20 -4.03 17.32 7.45
N ILE A 21 -3.21 16.57 6.71
CA ILE A 21 -2.73 15.25 7.18
C ILE A 21 -1.92 15.40 8.47
N VAL A 22 -1.04 16.41 8.57
CA VAL A 22 -0.29 16.71 9.81
C VAL A 22 -1.21 16.95 10.99
N LYS A 23 -2.30 17.72 10.80
CA LYS A 23 -3.29 17.95 11.85
C LYS A 23 -3.95 16.65 12.31
N ILE A 24 -4.29 15.76 11.37
CA ILE A 24 -4.88 14.45 11.68
C ILE A 24 -3.89 13.59 12.45
N LEU A 25 -2.64 13.47 11.98
CA LEU A 25 -1.60 12.68 12.64
C LEU A 25 -1.36 13.12 14.09
N ARG A 26 -1.30 14.43 14.34
CA ARG A 26 -1.17 14.96 15.71
C ARG A 26 -2.41 14.75 16.58
N ALA A 27 -3.60 14.79 15.97
CA ALA A 27 -4.85 14.59 16.70
C ALA A 27 -5.08 13.11 17.08
N THR A 28 -4.57 12.17 16.31
CA THR A 28 -4.81 10.73 16.51
C THR A 28 -3.60 9.95 17.03
N THR A 29 -2.40 10.51 16.92
CA THR A 29 -1.12 9.90 17.34
C THR A 29 -1.04 8.42 16.97
N PRO A 30 -1.20 8.06 15.68
CA PRO A 30 -1.34 6.67 15.29
C PRO A 30 0.00 5.93 15.43
N GLU A 31 -0.03 4.68 15.92
CA GLU A 31 1.14 3.81 15.90
C GLU A 31 1.46 3.34 14.48
N VAL A 32 0.43 3.12 13.66
CA VAL A 32 0.56 2.61 12.28
C VAL A 32 -0.29 3.45 11.34
N VAL A 33 0.28 3.81 10.19
CA VAL A 33 -0.45 4.48 9.10
C VAL A 33 -0.52 3.56 7.88
N TYR A 34 -1.73 3.39 7.34
CA TYR A 34 -1.97 2.68 6.08
C TYR A 34 -2.29 3.70 4.99
N THR A 35 -1.63 3.57 3.83
CA THR A 35 -1.82 4.42 2.65
C THR A 35 -1.74 3.57 1.38
N HIS A 36 -1.64 4.16 0.19
CA HIS A 36 -1.42 3.41 -1.05
C HIS A 36 0.06 3.09 -1.27
N ASN A 37 0.36 2.09 -2.10
CA ASN A 37 1.74 1.77 -2.49
C ASN A 37 2.29 2.74 -3.56
N LEU A 38 3.63 2.89 -3.60
CA LEU A 38 4.32 3.80 -4.53
C LEU A 38 4.34 3.34 -5.99
N THR A 39 3.93 2.10 -6.28
CA THR A 39 3.94 1.55 -7.64
C THR A 39 2.54 1.36 -8.19
N ASP A 40 1.51 1.92 -7.55
CA ASP A 40 0.12 1.79 -7.97
C ASP A 40 -0.12 2.33 -9.40
N LYS A 41 -1.15 1.82 -10.08
CA LYS A 41 -1.46 2.24 -11.45
C LYS A 41 -2.23 3.55 -11.53
N HIS A 42 -2.67 4.11 -10.40
CA HIS A 42 -3.50 5.30 -10.38
C HIS A 42 -2.75 6.50 -9.77
N ASP A 43 -2.46 7.53 -10.57
CA ASP A 43 -1.65 8.69 -10.16
C ASP A 43 -2.16 9.39 -8.89
N THR A 44 -3.47 9.38 -8.65
CA THR A 44 -4.00 9.97 -7.39
C THR A 44 -3.57 9.15 -6.17
N HIS A 45 -3.46 7.83 -6.27
CA HIS A 45 -2.94 7.00 -5.18
C HIS A 45 -1.48 7.35 -4.88
N ILE A 46 -0.66 7.49 -5.93
CA ILE A 46 0.72 7.95 -5.80
C ILE A 46 0.78 9.34 -5.13
N GLY A 47 -0.04 10.29 -5.60
CA GLY A 47 -0.12 11.64 -5.01
C GLY A 47 -0.52 11.63 -3.53
N VAL A 48 -1.49 10.78 -3.13
CA VAL A 48 -1.84 10.57 -1.71
C VAL A 48 -0.64 10.05 -0.93
N THR A 49 0.02 8.99 -1.40
CA THR A 49 1.16 8.38 -0.70
C THR A 49 2.31 9.37 -0.51
N LEU A 50 2.65 10.14 -1.54
CA LEU A 50 3.67 11.18 -1.45
C LEU A 50 3.33 12.24 -0.40
N LYS A 51 2.06 12.70 -0.36
CA LYS A 51 1.62 13.69 0.63
C LYS A 51 1.59 13.12 2.06
N VAL A 52 1.27 11.83 2.23
CA VAL A 52 1.34 11.15 3.52
C VAL A 52 2.79 11.05 4.01
N ILE A 53 3.72 10.63 3.14
CA ILE A 53 5.15 10.57 3.47
C ILE A 53 5.67 11.96 3.84
N GLU A 54 5.36 12.99 3.04
CA GLU A 54 5.75 14.37 3.31
C GLU A 54 5.21 14.85 4.67
N ALA A 55 3.94 14.59 4.95
CA ALA A 55 3.32 14.97 6.22
C ALA A 55 4.01 14.31 7.41
N ILE A 56 4.28 13.00 7.33
CA ILE A 56 4.98 12.27 8.41
C ILE A 56 6.41 12.78 8.59
N ARG A 57 7.15 12.99 7.49
CA ARG A 57 8.51 13.56 7.54
C ARG A 57 8.54 14.95 8.19
N SER A 58 7.51 15.76 7.99
CA SER A 58 7.43 17.10 8.60
C SER A 58 7.23 17.09 10.13
N LEU A 59 6.83 15.95 10.71
CA LEU A 59 6.69 15.82 12.16
C LEU A 59 8.06 15.58 12.82
N PRO A 60 8.26 16.03 14.07
CA PRO A 60 9.38 15.58 14.90
C PRO A 60 9.44 14.05 14.94
N ALA A 61 10.63 13.47 14.97
CA ALA A 61 10.81 12.01 14.99
C ALA A 61 10.00 11.32 16.11
N THR A 62 9.83 11.97 17.26
CA THR A 62 9.03 11.46 18.40
C THR A 62 7.52 11.47 18.17
N GLU A 63 7.03 12.19 17.17
CA GLU A 63 5.61 12.29 16.79
C GLU A 63 5.27 11.40 15.58
N ARG A 64 6.25 10.72 14.98
CA ARG A 64 6.02 9.85 13.81
C ARG A 64 5.39 8.53 14.22
N PRO A 65 4.54 7.93 13.35
CA PRO A 65 4.07 6.56 13.55
C PRO A 65 5.26 5.60 13.52
N GLN A 66 5.11 4.45 14.18
CA GLN A 66 6.11 3.38 14.20
C GLN A 66 6.18 2.64 12.86
N ALA A 67 5.11 2.64 12.08
CA ALA A 67 5.07 2.01 10.77
C ALA A 67 4.22 2.75 9.75
N LEU A 68 4.67 2.69 8.49
CA LEU A 68 3.91 3.16 7.33
C LEU A 68 3.80 2.04 6.30
N TYR A 69 2.57 1.64 5.97
CA TYR A 69 2.30 0.55 5.03
C TYR A 69 1.56 1.05 3.79
N GLY A 70 2.15 0.85 2.61
CA GLY A 70 1.56 1.15 1.32
C GLY A 70 0.78 -0.05 0.77
N CYS A 71 -0.54 -0.06 0.93
CA CYS A 71 -1.42 -1.15 0.55
C CYS A 71 -1.66 -1.23 -0.97
N GLU A 72 -1.96 -2.44 -1.44
CA GLU A 72 -2.37 -2.71 -2.82
C GLU A 72 -3.79 -2.22 -3.13
N VAL A 73 -4.00 -1.70 -4.34
CA VAL A 73 -5.35 -1.41 -4.88
C VAL A 73 -5.40 -1.71 -6.38
N TRP A 74 -4.82 -0.84 -7.23
CA TRP A 74 -4.84 -1.05 -8.69
C TRP A 74 -3.63 -1.82 -9.20
N ARG A 75 -2.49 -1.67 -8.52
CA ARG A 75 -1.36 -2.58 -8.73
C ARG A 75 -1.25 -3.56 -7.58
N ASP A 76 -1.08 -4.81 -7.98
CA ASP A 76 -0.66 -5.90 -7.12
C ASP A 76 0.74 -5.68 -6.57
N LEU A 77 1.04 -6.24 -5.40
CA LEU A 77 2.37 -6.27 -4.82
C LEU A 77 3.01 -7.66 -4.81
N ASP A 78 2.37 -8.67 -5.39
CA ASP A 78 2.95 -10.02 -5.46
C ASP A 78 4.29 -10.07 -6.22
N TRP A 79 4.55 -9.10 -7.11
CA TRP A 79 5.86 -8.96 -7.77
C TRP A 79 7.00 -8.62 -6.79
N MET A 80 6.72 -8.11 -5.60
CA MET A 80 7.74 -7.82 -4.60
C MET A 80 8.28 -9.13 -4.02
N VAL A 81 9.58 -9.16 -3.77
CA VAL A 81 10.19 -10.27 -3.03
C VAL A 81 9.60 -10.32 -1.62
N ASP A 82 9.41 -11.53 -1.09
CA ASP A 82 8.64 -11.73 0.14
C ASP A 82 9.22 -11.01 1.37
N THR A 83 10.55 -10.82 1.42
CA THR A 83 11.22 -10.10 2.51
C THR A 83 10.94 -8.60 2.54
N ASP A 84 10.45 -8.04 1.43
CA ASP A 84 10.25 -6.59 1.29
C ASP A 84 8.76 -6.20 1.38
N LYS A 85 7.85 -7.18 1.46
CA LYS A 85 6.41 -6.96 1.56
C LYS A 85 5.87 -7.48 2.89
N VAL A 86 4.83 -6.82 3.39
CA VAL A 86 4.07 -7.26 4.56
C VAL A 86 2.84 -8.00 4.09
N ALA A 87 2.60 -9.20 4.63
CA ALA A 87 1.42 -10.00 4.38
C ALA A 87 0.44 -9.89 5.57
N PHE A 88 -0.69 -9.23 5.35
CA PHE A 88 -1.74 -9.14 6.36
C PHE A 88 -2.73 -10.29 6.23
N ASP A 89 -2.88 -11.06 7.30
CA ASP A 89 -3.93 -12.07 7.42
C ASP A 89 -5.31 -11.37 7.47
N CYS A 90 -6.07 -11.54 6.39
CA CYS A 90 -7.42 -11.04 6.21
C CYS A 90 -8.46 -12.18 6.19
N SER A 91 -8.15 -13.32 6.80
CA SER A 91 -9.04 -14.50 6.82
C SER A 91 -10.32 -14.26 7.61
N ALA A 92 -10.25 -13.44 8.66
CA ALA A 92 -11.37 -13.19 9.55
C ALA A 92 -12.42 -12.25 8.93
N HIS A 93 -13.69 -12.44 9.33
CA HIS A 93 -14.80 -11.53 9.02
C HIS A 93 -15.02 -11.26 7.52
N GLU A 94 -14.85 -12.26 6.65
CA GLU A 94 -15.06 -12.13 5.20
C GLU A 94 -16.45 -11.52 4.86
N ASN A 95 -17.48 -11.86 5.64
CA ASN A 95 -18.82 -11.29 5.49
C ASN A 95 -18.84 -9.76 5.70
N LEU A 96 -18.08 -9.22 6.66
CA LEU A 96 -17.96 -7.78 6.86
C LEU A 96 -17.17 -7.13 5.73
N GLN A 97 -16.11 -7.78 5.25
CA GLN A 97 -15.33 -7.29 4.12
C GLN A 97 -16.20 -7.17 2.86
N ALA A 98 -17.00 -8.19 2.56
CA ALA A 98 -17.93 -8.18 1.42
C ALA A 98 -19.00 -7.09 1.56
N ALA A 99 -19.58 -6.94 2.75
CA ALA A 99 -20.57 -5.90 3.01
C ALA A 99 -19.99 -4.49 2.82
N LEU A 100 -18.79 -4.22 3.35
CA LEU A 100 -18.12 -2.92 3.21
C LEU A 100 -17.79 -2.58 1.76
N LEU A 101 -17.33 -3.54 0.98
CA LEU A 101 -17.09 -3.34 -0.46
C LEU A 101 -18.41 -3.04 -1.19
N GLY A 102 -19.48 -3.77 -0.85
CA GLY A 102 -20.81 -3.60 -1.44
C GLY A 102 -21.48 -2.24 -1.19
N VAL A 103 -21.05 -1.49 -0.15
CA VAL A 103 -21.57 -0.13 0.11
C VAL A 103 -21.31 0.82 -1.06
N PHE A 104 -20.25 0.61 -1.84
CA PHE A 104 -19.89 1.46 -2.98
C PHE A 104 -20.67 1.11 -4.25
N ASP A 105 -21.99 0.98 -4.15
CA ASP A 105 -22.88 0.51 -5.21
C ASP A 105 -22.72 1.30 -6.52
N SER A 106 -22.63 2.64 -6.45
CA SER A 106 -22.44 3.48 -7.64
C SER A 106 -21.14 3.18 -8.39
N GLN A 107 -20.12 2.64 -7.71
CA GLN A 107 -18.85 2.26 -8.32
C GLN A 107 -18.89 0.84 -8.90
N ILE A 108 -19.74 -0.03 -8.34
CA ILE A 108 -19.89 -1.45 -8.70
C ILE A 108 -20.89 -1.63 -9.84
N ALA A 109 -22.04 -0.97 -9.74
CA ALA A 109 -23.16 -1.06 -10.70
C ALA A 109 -22.76 -0.61 -12.12
N GLY A 110 -21.74 0.24 -12.23
CA GLY A 110 -21.14 0.66 -13.51
C GLY A 110 -20.34 -0.43 -14.24
N GLY A 111 -20.36 -1.67 -13.76
CA GLY A 111 -19.79 -2.85 -14.44
C GLY A 111 -18.37 -3.22 -14.00
N LYS A 112 -17.74 -2.44 -13.12
CA LYS A 112 -16.44 -2.77 -12.53
C LYS A 112 -16.65 -3.37 -11.14
N ARG A 113 -16.73 -4.71 -11.09
CA ARG A 113 -16.95 -5.50 -9.87
C ARG A 113 -15.71 -5.58 -8.98
N TYR A 114 -15.26 -4.42 -8.48
CA TYR A 114 -14.11 -4.34 -7.58
C TYR A 114 -14.34 -5.12 -6.28
N ASP A 115 -15.60 -5.23 -5.84
CA ASP A 115 -16.01 -6.08 -4.73
C ASP A 115 -15.57 -7.53 -4.91
N LEU A 116 -15.83 -8.11 -6.09
CA LEU A 116 -15.39 -9.46 -6.42
C LEU A 116 -13.87 -9.53 -6.64
N ALA A 117 -13.29 -8.53 -7.31
CA ALA A 117 -11.87 -8.51 -7.60
C ALA A 117 -11.01 -8.41 -6.34
N THR A 118 -11.40 -7.59 -5.35
CA THR A 118 -10.67 -7.42 -4.09
C THR A 118 -10.68 -8.70 -3.26
N LEU A 119 -11.84 -9.33 -3.09
CA LEU A 119 -11.92 -10.61 -2.35
C LEU A 119 -11.22 -11.74 -3.10
N GLY A 120 -11.37 -11.79 -4.43
CA GLY A 120 -10.68 -12.76 -5.28
C GLY A 120 -9.16 -12.64 -5.19
N ARG A 121 -8.63 -11.41 -5.20
CA ARG A 121 -7.20 -11.14 -5.00
C ARG A 121 -6.71 -11.64 -3.64
N ARG A 122 -7.46 -11.38 -2.56
CA ARG A 122 -7.07 -11.85 -1.22
C ARG A 122 -6.95 -13.37 -1.13
N ARG A 123 -7.89 -14.08 -1.74
CA ARG A 123 -7.85 -15.55 -1.81
C ARG A 123 -6.69 -16.04 -2.68
N ALA A 124 -6.45 -15.40 -3.84
CA ALA A 124 -5.32 -15.73 -4.69
C ALA A 124 -3.99 -15.56 -3.95
N HIS A 125 -3.81 -14.45 -3.23
CA HIS A 125 -2.62 -14.22 -2.41
C HIS A 125 -2.46 -15.28 -1.33
N ALA A 126 -3.53 -15.61 -0.61
CA ALA A 126 -3.48 -16.65 0.43
C ALA A 126 -2.97 -17.99 -0.11
N THR A 127 -3.44 -18.40 -1.29
CA THR A 127 -3.06 -19.67 -1.92
C THR A 127 -1.67 -19.66 -2.57
N TYR A 128 -1.24 -18.55 -3.16
CA TYR A 128 0.02 -18.50 -3.90
C TYR A 128 1.21 -17.98 -3.08
N HIS A 129 0.98 -17.42 -1.89
CA HIS A 129 2.05 -16.83 -1.08
C HIS A 129 3.11 -17.84 -0.64
N ALA A 130 2.75 -19.08 -0.31
CA ALA A 130 3.69 -20.12 0.10
C ALA A 130 3.56 -21.39 -0.75
N SER A 131 4.50 -21.58 -1.70
CA SER A 131 4.44 -22.68 -2.68
C SER A 131 4.54 -24.10 -2.11
N HIS A 132 4.94 -24.26 -0.84
CA HIS A 132 5.20 -25.56 -0.20
C HIS A 132 4.62 -25.69 1.22
N ALA A 133 3.81 -24.74 1.67
CA ALA A 133 3.15 -24.81 2.97
C ALA A 133 1.64 -24.99 2.76
N THR A 134 0.97 -25.69 3.67
CA THR A 134 -0.50 -25.68 3.71
C THR A 134 -0.98 -24.30 4.14
N ASP A 135 -1.96 -23.76 3.41
CA ASP A 135 -2.56 -22.46 3.69
C ASP A 135 -3.10 -22.41 5.14
N LEU A 136 -2.45 -21.62 6.00
CA LEU A 136 -2.96 -21.28 7.34
C LEU A 136 -3.94 -20.11 7.29
N THR A 137 -3.93 -19.36 6.20
CA THR A 137 -4.77 -18.18 5.96
C THR A 137 -5.66 -18.40 4.74
N THR A 138 -6.87 -17.87 4.75
CA THR A 138 -7.83 -17.95 3.63
C THR A 138 -7.94 -16.64 2.85
N GLY A 139 -7.32 -15.56 3.35
CA GLY A 139 -7.21 -14.28 2.66
C GLY A 139 -5.96 -13.53 3.11
N ILE A 140 -5.16 -13.06 2.16
CA ILE A 140 -3.98 -12.21 2.41
C ILE A 140 -4.13 -10.91 1.65
N SER A 141 -3.78 -9.79 2.27
CA SER A 141 -3.52 -8.55 1.53
C SER A 141 -2.07 -8.12 1.73
N PHE A 142 -1.42 -7.72 0.64
CA PHE A 142 -0.03 -7.26 0.69
C PHE A 142 0.06 -5.75 0.89
N ALA A 143 1.13 -5.34 1.57
CA ALA A 143 1.58 -3.95 1.59
C ALA A 143 3.08 -3.84 1.39
N MET A 144 3.49 -2.73 0.78
CA MET A 144 4.86 -2.27 0.71
C MET A 144 5.22 -1.66 2.07
N ASP A 145 6.30 -2.11 2.69
CA ASP A 145 6.81 -1.46 3.89
C ASP A 145 7.48 -0.13 3.51
N LEU A 146 6.83 0.97 3.86
CA LEU A 146 7.31 2.33 3.59
C LEU A 146 7.95 2.95 4.83
N THR A 147 8.06 2.22 5.94
CA THR A 147 8.64 2.70 7.19
C THR A 147 10.06 3.27 7.01
N PRO A 148 10.95 2.68 6.17
CA PRO A 148 12.26 3.27 5.92
C PRO A 148 12.24 4.69 5.35
N LEU A 149 11.14 5.10 4.69
CA LEU A 149 10.99 6.46 4.17
C LEU A 149 10.61 7.47 5.25
N ILE A 150 10.00 7.06 6.36
CA ILE A 150 9.65 7.99 7.45
C ILE A 150 10.72 8.03 8.55
N ASP A 151 11.57 6.99 8.63
CA ASP A 151 12.75 6.94 9.49
C ASP A 151 13.90 7.80 8.94
N ASP A 152 14.11 7.77 7.62
CA ASP A 152 15.12 8.57 6.92
C ASP A 152 14.46 9.58 5.98
N GLU A 153 14.48 10.85 6.38
CA GLU A 153 13.89 11.97 5.64
C GLU A 153 14.61 12.28 4.33
N GLU A 154 15.91 11.98 4.26
CA GLU A 154 16.76 12.26 3.10
C GLU A 154 16.65 11.16 2.04
N ARG A 155 16.05 10.01 2.38
CA ARG A 155 15.85 8.93 1.44
C ARG A 155 14.89 9.36 0.32
N ASP A 156 15.33 9.30 -0.92
CA ASP A 156 14.49 9.61 -2.06
C ASP A 156 13.40 8.53 -2.25
N VAL A 157 12.17 8.98 -2.48
CA VAL A 157 11.00 8.11 -2.57
C VAL A 157 10.98 7.31 -3.87
N ALA A 158 11.43 7.92 -4.98
CA ALA A 158 11.48 7.24 -6.27
C ALA A 158 12.60 6.20 -6.28
N ASP A 159 13.78 6.52 -5.76
CA ASP A 159 14.90 5.60 -5.65
C ASP A 159 14.57 4.40 -4.78
N PHE A 160 13.83 4.59 -3.68
CA PHE A 160 13.32 3.50 -2.85
C PHE A 160 12.42 2.55 -3.65
N ALA A 161 11.44 3.07 -4.41
CA ALA A 161 10.60 2.22 -5.25
C ALA A 161 11.39 1.50 -6.36
N GLN A 162 12.38 2.17 -6.96
CA GLN A 162 13.26 1.58 -7.98
C GLN A 162 14.17 0.49 -7.41
N GLU A 163 14.62 0.63 -6.16
CA GLU A 163 15.37 -0.41 -5.46
C GLU A 163 14.58 -1.71 -5.36
N LEU A 164 13.30 -1.64 -4.93
CA LEU A 164 12.43 -2.82 -4.85
C LEU A 164 12.25 -3.51 -6.20
N ILE A 165 12.08 -2.74 -7.28
CA ILE A 165 11.99 -3.27 -8.65
C ILE A 165 13.29 -3.98 -9.05
N ARG A 166 14.45 -3.38 -8.75
CA ARG A 166 15.77 -3.99 -9.03
C ARG A 166 15.98 -5.27 -8.23
N ARG A 167 15.50 -5.32 -6.98
CA ARG A 167 15.56 -6.51 -6.14
C ARG A 167 14.75 -7.67 -6.73
N PHE A 168 13.53 -7.40 -7.20
CA PHE A 168 12.75 -8.40 -7.93
C PHE A 168 13.46 -8.88 -9.21
N ALA A 169 13.97 -7.95 -10.02
CA ALA A 169 14.71 -8.30 -11.24
C ALA A 169 15.93 -9.20 -10.94
N SER A 170 16.65 -8.92 -9.85
CA SER A 170 17.78 -9.72 -9.38
C SER A 170 17.34 -11.12 -8.92
N ASP A 171 16.28 -11.23 -8.11
CA ASP A 171 15.74 -12.51 -7.65
C ASP A 171 15.38 -13.42 -8.83
N VAL A 172 14.67 -12.88 -9.84
CA VAL A 172 14.34 -13.62 -11.07
C VAL A 172 15.60 -14.10 -11.79
N ALA A 173 16.59 -13.23 -11.98
CA ALA A 173 17.84 -13.58 -12.67
C ALA A 173 18.60 -14.69 -11.92
N VAL A 174 18.70 -14.60 -10.59
CA VAL A 174 19.37 -15.60 -9.75
C VAL A 174 18.64 -16.95 -9.81
N ARG A 175 17.31 -16.97 -9.72
CA ARG A 175 16.52 -18.21 -9.80
C ARG A 175 16.67 -18.90 -11.15
N ILE A 176 16.60 -18.16 -12.25
CA ILE A 176 16.83 -18.70 -13.59
C ILE A 176 18.26 -19.23 -13.71
N GLY A 177 19.25 -18.47 -13.23
CA GLY A 177 20.66 -18.87 -13.27
C GLY A 177 20.97 -20.14 -12.46
N LYS A 178 20.23 -20.42 -11.38
CA LYS A 178 20.36 -21.67 -10.60
C LYS A 178 19.82 -22.91 -11.33
N LEU A 179 18.93 -22.73 -12.30
CA LEU A 179 18.23 -23.79 -13.02
C LEU A 179 18.71 -23.97 -14.46
N ARG A 180 19.64 -23.12 -14.91
CA ARG A 180 20.34 -23.22 -16.19
C ARG A 180 21.70 -23.87 -15.98
#